data_AF-A0A8H3YWR8-F1
#
_entry.id   AF-A0A8H3YWR8-F1
#
_cell.length_a   1.000
_cell.length_b   1.000
_cell.length_c   1.000
_cell.angle_alpha   90.00
_cell.angle_beta   90.00
_cell.angle_gamma   90.00
#
_symmetry.space_group_name_H-M   'P 1'
#
loop_
_entity.id
_entity.type
_entity.pdbx_description
1 polymer ?
#
loop_
_entity_poly.entity_id
_entity_poly.type
_entity_poly.pdbx_seq_one_letter_code
_entity_poly.pdbx_strand_id
1 'polypeptide(L)'
;MHIDGRGWVAVIEIVVYIPALLIALYICKKHGFTRSSGWMYTLILCVVRIAGSVCELLTFSNSSTSIIKTMIILDSIGLSPLLLATLGLLSRLNDWINARSKGHFGVKQFRLIQLLITLGLILAIAGGTGGSTNSDGSPKIATTSKVAIALYIVAFVAIVLVWLVSMSALSVVPTVEKRVAFAVLIALPFILVRLVYSACVVFLHSHLFNLVNGSVVVNAIMAVLMEFVVVAIYLLLGFFISTLSPNDAGPIATRQWKAKNDPKQQQPSQQPQLFNYSYEQAGRA
;
A
#
# COMPACT_ATOMS: atom_id res chain seq x y z
N MET A 1 33.59 11.04 -14.10
CA MET A 1 32.53 10.54 -13.20
C MET A 1 32.55 9.02 -13.26
N HIS A 2 33.02 8.37 -12.20
CA HIS A 2 33.00 6.92 -12.12
C HIS A 2 31.73 6.54 -11.35
N ILE A 3 30.72 6.03 -12.07
CA ILE A 3 29.48 5.56 -11.47
C ILE A 3 29.82 4.23 -10.78
N ASP A 4 29.72 4.20 -9.46
CA ASP A 4 29.90 2.98 -8.68
C ASP A 4 28.67 2.06 -8.80
N GLY A 5 28.68 0.90 -8.14
CA GLY A 5 27.55 -0.03 -8.20
C GLY A 5 26.22 0.58 -7.75
N ARG A 6 26.23 1.58 -6.84
CA ARG A 6 25.03 2.23 -6.33
C ARG A 6 24.42 3.17 -7.35
N GLY A 7 25.25 3.94 -8.04
CA GLY A 7 24.77 4.78 -9.13
C GLY A 7 24.10 3.97 -10.26
N TRP A 8 24.59 2.77 -10.56
CA TRP A 8 23.92 1.87 -11.52
C TRP A 8 22.56 1.39 -11.02
N VAL A 9 22.43 1.04 -9.74
CA VAL A 9 21.13 0.67 -9.14
C VAL A 9 20.13 1.82 -9.25
N ALA A 10 20.55 3.05 -8.92
CA ALA A 10 19.70 4.22 -9.03
C ALA A 10 19.24 4.50 -10.48
N VAL A 11 20.11 4.31 -11.48
CA VAL A 11 19.72 4.43 -12.89
C VAL A 11 18.66 3.37 -13.25
N ILE A 12 18.86 2.12 -12.83
CA ILE A 12 17.91 1.03 -13.08
C ILE A 12 16.55 1.35 -12.44
N GLU A 13 16.54 1.83 -11.19
CA GLU A 13 15.31 2.24 -10.52
C GLU A 13 14.55 3.31 -11.33
N ILE A 14 15.22 4.36 -11.81
CA ILE A 14 14.56 5.40 -12.60
C ILE A 14 13.95 4.82 -13.88
N VAL A 15 14.72 4.04 -14.62
CA VAL A 15 14.27 3.42 -15.89
C VAL A 15 13.05 2.53 -15.68
N VAL A 16 12.95 1.88 -14.53
CA VAL A 16 11.87 0.95 -14.20
C VAL A 16 10.65 1.66 -13.58
N TYR A 17 10.86 2.61 -12.68
CA TYR A 17 9.77 3.28 -11.97
C TYR A 17 9.08 4.37 -12.82
N ILE A 18 9.72 4.95 -13.83
CA ILE A 18 9.07 5.88 -14.78
C ILE A 18 7.89 5.22 -15.53
N PRO A 19 8.07 4.09 -16.25
CA PRO A 19 6.95 3.43 -16.91
C PRO A 19 5.92 2.90 -15.90
N ALA A 20 6.38 2.40 -14.74
CA ALA A 20 5.49 1.99 -13.66
C ALA A 20 4.61 3.14 -13.15
N LEU A 21 5.16 4.36 -13.04
CA LEU A 21 4.43 5.56 -12.65
C LEU A 21 3.32 5.91 -13.66
N LEU A 22 3.61 5.85 -14.95
CA LEU A 22 2.62 6.10 -16.01
C LEU A 22 1.48 5.07 -15.96
N ILE A 23 1.81 3.81 -15.76
CA ILE A 23 0.84 2.72 -15.59
C ILE A 23 0.01 2.93 -14.32
N ALA A 24 0.65 3.26 -13.19
CA ALA A 24 -0.03 3.54 -11.93
C ALA A 24 -1.01 4.72 -12.07
N LEU A 25 -0.61 5.79 -12.76
CA LEU A 25 -1.46 6.93 -13.08
C LEU A 25 -2.69 6.53 -13.91
N TYR A 26 -2.50 5.72 -14.95
CA TYR A 26 -3.60 5.20 -15.76
C TYR A 26 -4.59 4.38 -14.92
N ILE A 27 -4.10 3.46 -14.09
CA ILE A 27 -4.93 2.61 -13.24
C ILE A 27 -5.67 3.44 -12.18
N CYS A 28 -5.00 4.42 -11.56
CA CYS A 28 -5.64 5.36 -10.62
C CYS A 28 -6.76 6.16 -11.28
N LYS A 29 -6.59 6.60 -12.53
CA LYS A 29 -7.66 7.26 -13.30
C LYS A 29 -8.82 6.31 -13.60
N LYS A 30 -8.53 5.07 -14.00
CA LYS A 30 -9.53 4.04 -14.30
C LYS A 30 -10.40 3.68 -13.09
N HIS A 31 -9.80 3.48 -11.91
CA HIS A 31 -10.51 3.03 -10.70
C HIS A 31 -11.00 4.15 -9.79
N GLY A 32 -10.62 5.40 -10.06
CA GLY A 32 -11.02 6.59 -9.30
C GLY A 32 -10.15 6.84 -8.05
N PHE A 33 -9.69 8.09 -7.90
CA PHE A 33 -8.68 8.50 -6.92
C PHE A 33 -9.09 8.31 -5.45
N THR A 34 -10.38 8.40 -5.13
CA THR A 34 -10.91 8.26 -3.76
C THR A 34 -11.35 6.85 -3.39
N ARG A 35 -11.56 5.98 -4.39
CA ARG A 35 -12.10 4.62 -4.23
C ARG A 35 -11.02 3.53 -4.34
N SER A 36 -9.83 3.92 -4.82
CA SER A 36 -8.72 3.02 -5.16
C SER A 36 -7.49 3.26 -4.27
N SER A 37 -7.68 3.19 -2.94
CA SER A 37 -6.61 3.54 -1.97
C SER A 37 -5.30 2.78 -2.20
N GLY A 38 -5.36 1.48 -2.54
CA GLY A 38 -4.16 0.66 -2.78
C GLY A 38 -3.27 1.15 -3.94
N TRP A 39 -3.89 1.60 -5.03
CA TRP A 39 -3.21 2.03 -6.26
C TRP A 39 -2.67 3.45 -6.12
N MET A 40 -3.37 4.30 -5.36
CA MET A 40 -2.86 5.63 -4.99
C MET A 40 -1.55 5.50 -4.21
N TYR A 41 -1.47 4.58 -3.26
CA TYR A 41 -0.21 4.33 -2.53
C TYR A 41 0.87 3.70 -3.42
N THR A 42 0.51 2.88 -4.41
CA THR A 42 1.46 2.37 -5.42
C THR A 42 2.03 3.50 -6.29
N LEU A 43 1.19 4.48 -6.66
CA LEU A 43 1.62 5.69 -7.37
C LEU A 43 2.57 6.52 -6.50
N ILE A 44 2.21 6.76 -5.24
CA ILE A 44 3.06 7.48 -4.27
C ILE A 44 4.42 6.77 -4.14
N LEU A 45 4.43 5.44 -4.07
CA LEU A 45 5.65 4.65 -4.01
C LEU A 45 6.57 4.91 -5.21
N CYS A 46 6.00 4.90 -6.43
CA CYS A 46 6.76 5.18 -7.65
C CYS A 46 7.39 6.58 -7.63
N VAL A 47 6.65 7.61 -7.17
CA VAL A 47 7.16 8.98 -7.04
C VAL A 47 8.30 9.05 -6.02
N VAL A 48 8.11 8.47 -4.84
CA VAL A 48 9.12 8.44 -3.77
C VAL A 48 10.40 7.75 -4.26
N ARG A 49 10.27 6.65 -4.99
CA ARG A 49 11.43 5.91 -5.53
C ARG A 49 12.18 6.71 -6.58
N ILE A 50 11.49 7.28 -7.56
CA ILE A 50 12.15 8.15 -8.56
C ILE A 50 12.88 9.31 -7.86
N ALA A 51 12.25 9.96 -6.88
CA ALA A 51 12.90 11.02 -6.11
C ALA A 51 14.13 10.52 -5.34
N GLY A 52 14.04 9.33 -4.72
CA GLY A 52 15.14 8.70 -3.99
C GLY A 52 16.35 8.42 -4.89
N SER A 53 16.12 7.80 -6.05
CA SER A 53 17.16 7.49 -7.02
C SER A 53 17.79 8.74 -7.62
N VAL A 54 16.99 9.80 -7.87
CA VAL A 54 17.53 11.11 -8.30
C VAL A 54 18.42 11.71 -7.22
N CYS A 55 17.99 11.68 -5.95
CA CYS A 55 18.82 12.15 -4.84
C CYS A 55 20.13 11.34 -4.71
N GLU A 56 20.08 10.02 -4.87
CA GLU A 56 21.28 9.16 -4.87
C GLU A 56 22.24 9.55 -5.99
N LEU A 57 21.77 9.75 -7.22
CA LEU A 57 22.61 10.21 -8.34
C LEU A 57 23.20 11.61 -8.11
N LEU A 58 22.46 12.51 -7.46
CA LEU A 58 22.95 13.84 -7.14
C LEU A 58 24.09 13.83 -6.12
N THR A 59 24.19 12.80 -5.25
CA THR A 59 25.31 12.69 -4.30
C THR A 59 26.67 12.58 -4.98
N PHE A 60 26.75 12.05 -6.21
CA PHE A 60 27.99 11.96 -6.99
C PHE A 60 28.45 13.30 -7.57
N SER A 61 27.53 14.25 -7.75
CA SER A 61 27.84 15.57 -8.30
C SER A 61 28.04 16.61 -7.20
N ASN A 62 27.20 16.56 -6.16
CA ASN A 62 27.22 17.49 -5.03
C ASN A 62 26.89 16.72 -3.74
N SER A 63 27.92 16.27 -3.01
CA SER A 63 27.78 15.52 -1.77
C SER A 63 27.43 16.43 -0.57
N SER A 64 26.32 17.16 -0.68
CA SER A 64 25.83 17.95 0.45
C SER A 64 25.17 17.05 1.49
N THR A 65 25.36 17.38 2.77
CA THR A 65 24.75 16.65 3.90
C THR A 65 23.22 16.58 3.77
N SER A 66 22.60 17.61 3.19
CA SER A 66 21.16 17.65 2.95
C SER A 66 20.69 16.60 1.92
N ILE A 67 21.42 16.41 0.82
CA ILE A 67 21.07 15.40 -0.20
C ILE A 67 21.20 13.99 0.37
N ILE A 68 22.27 13.72 1.13
CA ILE A 68 22.48 12.42 1.78
C ILE A 68 21.36 12.13 2.79
N LYS A 69 20.99 13.12 3.62
CA LYS A 69 19.85 12.98 4.55
C LYS A 69 18.54 12.72 3.81
N THR A 70 18.27 13.45 2.73
CA THR A 70 17.06 13.24 1.92
C THR A 70 17.02 11.84 1.30
N MET A 71 18.14 11.35 0.77
CA MET A 71 18.26 9.98 0.24
C MET A 71 17.92 8.93 1.31
N ILE A 72 18.49 9.07 2.52
CA ILE A 72 18.22 8.15 3.65
C ILE A 72 16.74 8.18 4.04
N ILE A 73 16.14 9.37 4.09
CA ILE A 73 14.72 9.54 4.41
C ILE A 73 13.85 8.88 3.33
N LEU A 74 14.12 9.13 2.04
CA LEU A 74 13.33 8.58 0.95
C LEU A 74 13.38 7.05 0.87
N ASP A 75 14.54 6.41 1.12
CA ASP A 75 14.59 4.95 1.20
C ASP A 75 13.76 4.40 2.38
N SER A 76 13.81 5.08 3.52
CA SER A 76 13.06 4.71 4.72
C SER A 76 11.54 4.84 4.51
N ILE A 77 11.10 5.84 3.73
CA ILE A 77 9.69 6.07 3.42
C ILE A 77 9.12 4.94 2.55
N GLY A 78 9.91 4.29 1.69
CA GLY A 78 9.44 3.30 0.71
C GLY A 78 8.61 2.14 1.29
N LEU A 79 8.86 1.75 2.55
CA LEU A 79 8.05 0.74 3.25
C LEU A 79 6.59 1.17 3.50
N SER A 80 6.34 2.46 3.74
CA SER A 80 5.00 2.92 4.13
C SER A 80 4.00 2.85 3.00
N PRO A 81 4.26 3.40 1.79
CA PRO A 81 3.35 3.24 0.67
C PRO A 81 3.15 1.77 0.28
N LEU A 82 4.16 0.91 0.45
CA LEU A 82 4.04 -0.53 0.18
C LEU A 82 3.02 -1.22 1.12
N LEU A 83 3.14 -0.98 2.43
CA LEU A 83 2.20 -1.51 3.43
C LEU A 83 0.80 -0.90 3.27
N LEU A 84 0.72 0.41 3.01
CA LEU A 84 -0.55 1.10 2.76
C LEU A 84 -1.22 0.64 1.47
N ALA A 85 -0.46 0.33 0.43
CA ALA A 85 -0.96 -0.25 -0.81
C ALA A 85 -1.61 -1.61 -0.53
N THR A 86 -0.90 -2.49 0.18
CA THR A 86 -1.39 -3.81 0.61
C THR A 86 -2.67 -3.68 1.43
N LEU A 87 -2.69 -2.78 2.40
CA LEU A 87 -3.85 -2.53 3.26
C LEU A 87 -5.04 -2.00 2.45
N GLY A 88 -4.80 -1.14 1.46
CA GLY A 88 -5.83 -0.63 0.56
C GLY A 88 -6.43 -1.69 -0.37
N LEU A 89 -5.61 -2.65 -0.83
CA LEU A 89 -6.09 -3.83 -1.56
C LEU A 89 -6.96 -4.72 -0.66
N LEU A 90 -6.50 -4.99 0.56
CA LEU A 90 -7.27 -5.78 1.54
C LEU A 90 -8.56 -5.09 1.97
N SER A 91 -8.57 -3.76 2.12
CA SER A 91 -9.81 -3.03 2.45
C SER A 91 -10.85 -3.19 1.37
N ARG A 92 -10.44 -3.14 0.08
CA ARG A 92 -11.32 -3.40 -1.06
C ARG A 92 -11.88 -4.83 -1.03
N LEU A 93 -11.04 -5.83 -0.77
CA LEU A 93 -11.49 -7.21 -0.68
C LEU A 93 -12.50 -7.38 0.47
N ASN A 94 -12.21 -6.80 1.62
CA ASN A 94 -13.07 -6.92 2.79
C ASN A 94 -14.36 -6.09 2.66
N ASP A 95 -14.38 -5.04 1.84
CA ASP A 95 -15.59 -4.34 1.45
C ASP A 95 -16.58 -5.27 0.74
N TRP A 96 -16.10 -6.05 -0.23
CA TRP A 96 -16.93 -7.05 -0.90
C TRP A 96 -17.48 -8.11 0.05
N ILE A 97 -16.65 -8.55 1.01
CA ILE A 97 -17.06 -9.50 2.04
C ILE A 97 -18.16 -8.89 2.91
N ASN A 98 -17.96 -7.66 3.42
CA ASN A 98 -18.92 -6.96 4.27
C ASN A 98 -20.23 -6.61 3.56
N ALA A 99 -20.22 -6.42 2.24
CA ALA A 99 -21.42 -6.15 1.46
C ALA A 99 -22.33 -7.38 1.33
N ARG A 100 -21.77 -8.59 1.44
CA ARG A 100 -22.48 -9.86 1.14
C ARG A 100 -22.56 -10.82 2.33
N SER A 101 -21.86 -10.53 3.43
CA SER A 101 -21.85 -11.32 4.67
C SER A 101 -21.62 -10.41 5.88
N LYS A 102 -21.90 -10.90 7.09
CA LYS A 102 -21.42 -10.27 8.33
C LYS A 102 -19.89 -10.43 8.39
N GLY A 103 -19.16 -9.52 7.74
CA GLY A 103 -17.71 -9.64 7.72
C GLY A 103 -17.07 -9.29 9.07
N HIS A 104 -15.89 -9.86 9.28
CA HIS A 104 -15.18 -9.86 10.57
C HIS A 104 -14.46 -8.52 10.87
N PHE A 105 -14.13 -7.75 9.83
CA PHE A 105 -13.40 -6.50 9.97
C PHE A 105 -14.26 -5.31 9.55
N GLY A 106 -14.32 -4.31 10.42
CA GLY A 106 -14.95 -3.03 10.15
C GLY A 106 -13.93 -1.96 9.74
N VAL A 107 -14.46 -0.76 9.48
CA VAL A 107 -13.65 0.41 9.10
C VAL A 107 -12.62 0.79 10.16
N LYS A 108 -12.93 0.54 11.45
CA LYS A 108 -12.06 0.91 12.58
C LYS A 108 -10.73 0.17 12.56
N GLN A 109 -10.73 -1.12 12.25
CA GLN A 109 -9.53 -1.96 12.20
C GLN A 109 -8.58 -1.49 11.09
N PHE A 110 -9.10 -1.25 9.88
CA PHE A 110 -8.31 -0.72 8.77
C PHE A 110 -7.74 0.67 9.08
N ARG A 111 -8.52 1.56 9.70
CA ARG A 111 -8.01 2.87 10.15
C ARG A 111 -6.92 2.74 11.21
N LEU A 112 -7.04 1.79 12.14
CA LEU A 112 -6.03 1.58 13.18
C LEU A 112 -4.70 1.14 12.56
N ILE A 113 -4.71 0.18 11.63
CA ILE A 113 -3.51 -0.28 10.93
C ILE A 113 -2.92 0.86 10.08
N GLN A 114 -3.77 1.63 9.40
CA GLN A 114 -3.33 2.80 8.63
C GLN A 114 -2.65 3.85 9.51
N LEU A 115 -3.20 4.14 10.70
CA LEU A 115 -2.60 5.05 11.67
C LEU A 115 -1.25 4.51 12.15
N LEU A 116 -1.14 3.21 12.39
CA LEU A 116 0.10 2.58 12.82
C LEU A 116 1.20 2.72 11.76
N ILE A 117 0.89 2.48 10.48
CA ILE A 117 1.84 2.68 9.38
C ILE A 117 2.20 4.17 9.25
N THR A 118 1.23 5.07 9.39
CA THR A 118 1.46 6.52 9.31
C THR A 118 2.33 7.04 10.46
N LEU A 119 2.15 6.52 11.67
CA LEU A 119 3.01 6.84 12.81
C LEU A 119 4.44 6.31 12.60
N GLY A 120 4.56 5.08 12.07
CA GLY A 120 5.84 4.53 11.64
C GLY A 120 6.55 5.43 10.63
N LEU A 121 5.81 5.94 9.63
CA LEU A 121 6.33 6.90 8.64
C LEU A 121 6.88 8.17 9.27
N ILE A 122 6.11 8.81 10.17
CA ILE A 122 6.53 10.05 10.83
C ILE A 122 7.81 9.80 11.65
N LEU A 123 7.87 8.68 12.38
CA LEU A 123 9.04 8.32 13.18
C LEU A 123 10.24 7.94 12.31
N ALA A 124 10.04 7.31 11.16
CA ALA A 124 11.10 7.00 10.20
C ALA A 124 11.73 8.29 9.64
N ILE A 125 10.90 9.28 9.29
CA ILE A 125 11.37 10.60 8.85
C ILE A 125 12.15 11.30 9.97
N ALA A 126 11.61 11.33 11.19
CA ALA A 126 12.28 11.93 12.35
C ALA A 126 13.59 11.21 12.71
N GLY A 127 13.66 9.90 12.51
CA GLY A 127 14.88 9.10 12.69
C GLY A 127 15.94 9.36 11.63
N GLY A 128 15.53 9.57 10.38
CA GLY A 128 16.42 9.94 9.28
C GLY A 128 17.03 11.34 9.44
N THR A 129 16.32 12.28 10.07
CA THR A 129 16.81 13.66 10.30
C THR A 129 17.69 13.79 11.55
N GLY A 130 17.47 12.96 12.57
CA GLY A 130 18.10 13.04 13.90
C GLY A 130 19.40 12.25 14.10
N GLY A 131 20.00 11.71 13.03
CA GLY A 131 21.28 10.98 13.13
C GLY A 131 22.38 11.86 13.73
N SER A 132 22.85 11.48 14.92
CA SER A 132 24.00 12.06 15.61
C SER A 132 25.18 11.11 15.48
N THR A 133 26.41 11.59 15.61
CA THR A 133 27.60 10.75 15.70
C THR A 133 27.90 10.44 17.16
N ASN A 134 28.23 9.19 17.48
CA ASN A 134 28.83 8.86 18.76
C ASN A 134 30.21 9.53 18.87
N SER A 135 30.76 9.63 20.09
CA SER A 135 32.09 10.17 20.36
C SER A 135 33.24 9.43 19.65
N ASP A 136 32.97 8.22 19.13
CA ASP A 136 33.88 7.37 18.36
C ASP A 136 33.69 7.52 16.83
N GLY A 137 32.95 8.54 16.37
CA GLY A 137 32.72 8.81 14.94
C GLY A 137 31.72 7.86 14.25
N SER A 138 31.21 6.84 14.95
CA SER A 138 30.19 5.93 14.42
C SER A 138 28.81 6.59 14.32
N PRO A 139 28.02 6.35 13.24
CA PRO A 139 26.65 6.87 13.12
C PRO A 139 25.75 6.29 14.21
N LYS A 140 25.13 7.14 15.03
CA LYS A 140 24.14 6.74 16.04
C LYS A 140 22.78 6.62 15.37
N ILE A 141 22.27 5.39 15.25
CA ILE A 141 20.90 5.13 14.81
C ILE A 141 19.94 5.71 15.86
N ALA A 142 19.09 6.64 15.43
CA ALA A 142 18.11 7.26 16.32
C ALA A 142 17.11 6.21 16.85
N THR A 143 16.77 6.30 18.13
CA THR A 143 15.76 5.42 18.76
C THR A 143 14.43 5.47 18.00
N THR A 144 14.10 6.61 17.40
CA THR A 144 12.92 6.81 16.54
C THR A 144 12.90 5.89 15.31
N SER A 145 14.04 5.61 14.67
CA SER A 145 14.14 4.64 13.56
C SER A 145 13.84 3.21 14.01
N LYS A 146 14.31 2.81 15.20
CA LYS A 146 14.02 1.49 15.78
C LYS A 146 12.53 1.32 16.07
N VAL A 147 11.90 2.34 16.65
CA VAL A 147 10.46 2.34 16.91
C VAL A 147 9.67 2.32 15.59
N ALA A 148 10.10 3.06 14.57
CA ALA A 148 9.45 3.05 13.27
C ALA A 148 9.41 1.64 12.64
N ILE A 149 10.55 0.92 12.64
CA ILE A 149 10.59 -0.46 12.15
C ILE A 149 9.73 -1.39 12.99
N ALA A 150 9.74 -1.25 14.32
CA ALA A 150 8.88 -2.04 15.20
C ALA A 150 7.39 -1.84 14.86
N LEU A 151 6.97 -0.60 14.58
CA LEU A 151 5.61 -0.32 14.12
C LEU A 151 5.33 -0.98 12.75
N TYR A 152 6.26 -0.91 11.78
CA TYR A 152 6.05 -1.61 10.50
C TYR A 152 5.93 -3.13 10.65
N ILE A 153 6.66 -3.74 11.57
CA ILE A 153 6.51 -5.18 11.89
C ILE A 153 5.12 -5.46 12.44
N VAL A 154 4.65 -4.68 13.40
CA VAL A 154 3.28 -4.83 13.95
C VAL A 154 2.22 -4.62 12.87
N ALA A 155 2.39 -3.62 12.00
CA ALA A 155 1.48 -3.38 10.87
C ALA A 155 1.47 -4.56 9.89
N PHE A 156 2.65 -5.11 9.56
CA PHE A 156 2.77 -6.25 8.65
C PHE A 156 2.09 -7.49 9.23
N VAL A 157 2.29 -7.80 10.52
CA VAL A 157 1.59 -8.90 11.18
C VAL A 157 0.07 -8.69 11.15
N ALA A 158 -0.40 -7.47 11.43
CA ALA A 158 -1.82 -7.15 11.34
C ALA A 158 -2.39 -7.32 9.92
N ILE A 159 -1.63 -6.93 8.89
CA ILE A 159 -1.98 -7.13 7.47
C ILE A 159 -2.10 -8.63 7.14
N VAL A 160 -1.16 -9.45 7.60
CA VAL A 160 -1.19 -10.91 7.41
C VAL A 160 -2.42 -11.52 8.11
N LEU A 161 -2.73 -11.09 9.33
CA LEU A 161 -3.92 -11.55 10.06
C LEU A 161 -5.22 -11.17 9.35
N VAL A 162 -5.31 -9.94 8.86
CA VAL A 162 -6.47 -9.51 8.05
C VAL A 162 -6.60 -10.38 6.81
N TRP A 163 -5.50 -10.61 6.08
CA TRP A 163 -5.50 -11.47 4.90
C TRP A 163 -5.97 -12.89 5.24
N LEU A 164 -5.39 -13.54 6.27
CA LEU A 164 -5.75 -14.89 6.70
C LEU A 164 -7.24 -15.02 7.04
N VAL A 165 -7.79 -14.10 7.83
CA VAL A 165 -9.20 -14.14 8.21
C VAL A 165 -10.10 -13.85 7.00
N SER A 166 -9.71 -12.93 6.10
CA SER A 166 -10.43 -12.68 4.85
C SER A 166 -10.48 -13.92 3.93
N MET A 167 -9.51 -14.86 4.02
CA MET A 167 -9.54 -16.09 3.22
C MET A 167 -10.74 -16.97 3.54
N SER A 168 -11.18 -17.02 4.80
CA SER A 168 -12.33 -17.83 5.22
C SER A 168 -13.67 -17.38 4.59
N ALA A 169 -13.76 -16.12 4.17
CA ALA A 169 -14.96 -15.53 3.57
C ALA A 169 -14.85 -15.34 2.05
N LEU A 170 -13.80 -15.88 1.39
CA LEU A 170 -13.60 -15.74 -0.05
C LEU A 170 -14.67 -16.41 -0.90
N SER A 171 -15.42 -17.37 -0.37
CA SER A 171 -16.50 -18.05 -1.11
C SER A 171 -17.57 -17.07 -1.60
N VAL A 172 -17.81 -15.99 -0.83
CA VAL A 172 -18.85 -14.99 -1.07
C VAL A 172 -18.41 -13.91 -2.09
N VAL A 173 -17.11 -13.79 -2.33
CA VAL A 173 -16.51 -12.77 -3.20
C VAL A 173 -16.58 -13.19 -4.68
N PRO A 174 -16.89 -12.28 -5.63
CA PRO A 174 -16.85 -12.58 -7.06
C PRO A 174 -15.46 -13.06 -7.53
N THR A 175 -15.42 -14.01 -8.48
CA THR A 175 -14.18 -14.65 -8.95
C THR A 175 -13.10 -13.66 -9.40
N VAL A 176 -13.49 -12.54 -10.01
CA VAL A 176 -12.55 -11.48 -10.44
C VAL A 176 -11.87 -10.80 -9.25
N GLU A 177 -12.60 -10.54 -8.17
CA GLU A 177 -12.08 -9.85 -6.98
C GLU A 177 -11.29 -10.79 -6.07
N LYS A 178 -11.48 -12.11 -6.16
CA LYS A 178 -10.61 -13.10 -5.49
C LYS A 178 -9.15 -12.96 -5.92
N ARG A 179 -8.88 -12.42 -7.12
CA ARG A 179 -7.52 -12.12 -7.61
C ARG A 179 -6.75 -11.20 -6.66
N VAL A 180 -7.44 -10.32 -5.92
CA VAL A 180 -6.81 -9.46 -4.89
C VAL A 180 -6.16 -10.31 -3.81
N ALA A 181 -6.85 -11.33 -3.30
CA ALA A 181 -6.32 -12.21 -2.27
C ALA A 181 -5.06 -12.95 -2.72
N PHE A 182 -5.06 -13.46 -3.96
CA PHE A 182 -3.91 -14.15 -4.54
C PHE A 182 -2.74 -13.20 -4.79
N ALA A 183 -3.00 -12.00 -5.31
CA ALA A 183 -1.95 -11.00 -5.51
C ALA A 183 -1.30 -10.57 -4.18
N VAL A 184 -2.11 -10.39 -3.13
CA VAL A 184 -1.59 -10.11 -1.78
C VAL A 184 -0.78 -11.29 -1.24
N LEU A 185 -1.27 -12.53 -1.40
CA LEU A 185 -0.52 -13.73 -0.99
C LEU A 185 0.87 -13.80 -1.63
N ILE A 186 0.96 -13.54 -2.94
CA ILE A 186 2.23 -13.56 -3.65
C ILE A 186 3.11 -12.38 -3.20
N ALA A 187 2.54 -11.20 -2.92
CA ALA A 187 3.30 -10.01 -2.52
C ALA A 187 3.85 -10.08 -1.08
N LEU A 188 3.13 -10.70 -0.14
CA LEU A 188 3.50 -10.78 1.28
C LEU A 188 4.95 -11.27 1.54
N PRO A 189 5.47 -12.35 0.93
CA PRO A 189 6.85 -12.78 1.15
C PRO A 189 7.88 -11.73 0.68
N PHE A 190 7.64 -11.03 -0.43
CA PHE A 190 8.54 -9.98 -0.89
C PHE A 190 8.54 -8.77 0.04
N ILE A 191 7.36 -8.39 0.56
CA ILE A 191 7.23 -7.34 1.58
C ILE A 191 7.98 -7.75 2.85
N LEU A 192 7.89 -9.02 3.26
CA LEU A 192 8.61 -9.54 4.42
C LEU A 192 10.12 -9.42 4.23
N VAL A 193 10.67 -9.83 3.08
CA VAL A 193 12.11 -9.70 2.80
C VAL A 193 12.55 -8.24 2.85
N ARG A 194 11.78 -7.32 2.25
CA ARG A 194 12.05 -5.87 2.31
C ARG A 194 12.05 -5.34 3.74
N LEU A 195 11.09 -5.79 4.56
CA LEU A 195 10.97 -5.39 5.98
C LEU A 195 12.10 -5.96 6.83
N VAL A 196 12.48 -7.23 6.61
CA VAL A 196 13.61 -7.87 7.28
C VAL A 196 14.90 -7.13 6.94
N TYR A 197 15.13 -6.76 5.67
CA TYR A 197 16.29 -5.95 5.31
C TYR A 197 16.31 -4.61 6.07
N SER A 198 15.20 -3.89 6.14
CA SER A 198 15.12 -2.65 6.92
C SER A 198 15.36 -2.87 8.42
N ALA A 199 14.87 -3.98 8.98
CA ALA A 199 15.16 -4.36 10.35
C ALA A 199 16.64 -4.67 10.55
N CYS A 200 17.28 -5.40 9.64
CA CYS A 200 18.72 -5.63 9.69
C CYS A 200 19.49 -4.31 9.63
N VAL A 201 19.15 -3.39 8.73
CA VAL A 201 19.82 -2.07 8.65
C VAL A 201 19.70 -1.26 9.95
N VAL A 202 18.58 -1.37 10.65
CA VAL A 202 18.30 -0.56 11.86
C VAL A 202 18.78 -1.22 13.16
N PHE A 203 18.75 -2.55 13.24
CA PHE A 203 19.10 -3.30 14.45
C PHE A 203 20.48 -3.96 14.39
N LEU A 204 20.95 -4.36 13.21
CA LEU A 204 22.28 -4.96 13.01
C LEU A 204 23.24 -3.88 12.53
N HIS A 205 24.18 -3.48 13.40
CA HIS A 205 25.26 -2.53 13.07
C HIS A 205 26.39 -3.22 12.30
N SER A 206 26.06 -4.04 11.30
CA SER A 206 27.05 -4.80 10.52
C SER A 206 27.41 -4.06 9.23
N HIS A 207 28.64 -4.29 8.74
CA HIS A 207 29.11 -3.67 7.50
C HIS A 207 28.36 -4.15 6.24
N LEU A 208 27.62 -5.26 6.33
CA LEU A 208 26.78 -5.77 5.23
C LEU A 208 25.44 -5.02 5.15
N PHE A 209 24.84 -4.70 6.29
CA PHE A 209 23.54 -4.06 6.41
C PHE A 209 23.67 -2.58 6.79
N ASN A 210 24.18 -1.78 5.86
CA ASN A 210 24.26 -0.33 6.02
C ASN A 210 23.73 0.35 4.76
N LEU A 211 22.83 1.32 4.95
CA LEU A 211 22.19 2.02 3.85
C LEU A 211 23.20 2.80 2.99
N VAL A 212 24.27 3.31 3.60
CA VAL A 212 25.28 4.14 2.91
C VAL A 212 26.52 3.32 2.52
N ASN A 213 27.10 2.57 3.46
CA ASN A 213 28.37 1.84 3.24
C ASN A 213 28.20 0.32 3.11
N GLY A 214 26.97 -0.18 3.05
CA GLY A 214 26.67 -1.61 2.98
C GLY A 214 26.80 -2.20 1.58
N SER A 215 26.63 -3.52 1.49
CA SER A 215 26.74 -4.25 0.23
C SER A 215 25.65 -3.82 -0.76
N VAL A 216 26.08 -3.32 -1.92
CA VAL A 216 25.19 -2.87 -3.01
C VAL A 216 24.30 -4.01 -3.49
N VAL A 217 24.85 -5.22 -3.59
CA VAL A 217 24.11 -6.41 -4.06
C VAL A 217 22.99 -6.77 -3.10
N VAL A 218 23.26 -6.72 -1.79
CA VAL A 218 22.25 -7.03 -0.76
C VAL A 218 21.14 -5.99 -0.79
N ASN A 219 21.48 -4.70 -0.90
CA ASN A 219 20.49 -3.63 -1.03
C ASN A 219 19.63 -3.81 -2.29
N ALA A 220 20.27 -4.00 -3.44
CA ALA A 220 19.58 -4.17 -4.72
C ALA A 220 18.62 -5.37 -4.71
N ILE A 221 19.03 -6.51 -4.15
CA ILE A 221 18.21 -7.73 -4.14
C ILE A 221 17.13 -7.67 -3.05
N MET A 222 17.50 -7.40 -1.81
CA MET A 222 16.56 -7.51 -0.68
C MET A 222 15.65 -6.29 -0.52
N ALA A 223 16.06 -5.11 -1.01
CA ALA A 223 15.24 -3.91 -0.95
C ALA A 223 14.60 -3.58 -2.30
N VAL A 224 15.42 -3.23 -3.28
CA VAL A 224 14.94 -2.66 -4.55
C VAL A 224 14.15 -3.68 -5.37
N LEU A 225 14.71 -4.87 -5.60
CA LEU A 225 14.07 -5.91 -6.40
C LEU A 225 12.78 -6.42 -5.76
N MET A 226 12.78 -6.66 -4.45
CA MET A 226 11.57 -7.10 -3.74
C MET A 226 10.43 -6.09 -3.88
N GLU A 227 10.74 -4.80 -3.77
CA GLU A 227 9.74 -3.76 -3.93
C GLU A 227 9.23 -3.66 -5.36
N PHE A 228 10.14 -3.75 -6.35
CA PHE A 228 9.76 -3.76 -7.76
C PHE A 228 8.79 -4.90 -8.09
N VAL A 229 9.06 -6.11 -7.59
CA VAL A 229 8.18 -7.27 -7.81
C VAL A 229 6.79 -7.00 -7.22
N VAL A 230 6.69 -6.44 -6.02
CA VAL A 230 5.40 -6.10 -5.41
C VAL A 230 4.64 -5.05 -6.22
N VAL A 231 5.33 -4.00 -6.68
CA VAL A 231 4.72 -2.98 -7.54
C VAL A 231 4.20 -3.60 -8.83
N ALA A 232 4.99 -4.44 -9.50
CA ALA A 232 4.57 -5.13 -10.70
C ALA A 232 3.30 -5.97 -10.47
N ILE A 233 3.24 -6.72 -9.36
CA ILE A 233 2.04 -7.50 -8.98
C ILE A 233 0.81 -6.58 -8.83
N TYR A 234 0.95 -5.44 -8.15
CA TYR A 234 -0.17 -4.52 -7.91
C TYR A 234 -0.65 -3.80 -9.18
N LEU A 235 0.28 -3.45 -10.07
CA LEU A 235 -0.07 -2.86 -11.36
C LEU A 235 -0.77 -3.88 -12.27
N LEU A 236 -0.25 -5.11 -12.38
CA LEU A 236 -0.90 -6.19 -13.12
C LEU A 236 -2.31 -6.45 -12.58
N LEU A 237 -2.46 -6.56 -11.25
CA LEU A 237 -3.76 -6.69 -10.59
C LEU A 237 -4.73 -5.57 -11.00
N GLY A 238 -4.26 -4.32 -11.04
CA GLY A 238 -5.06 -3.16 -11.43
C GLY A 238 -5.61 -3.22 -12.85
N PHE A 239 -4.93 -3.90 -13.78
CA PHE A 239 -5.46 -4.14 -15.13
C PHE A 239 -6.54 -5.22 -15.14
N PHE A 240 -6.32 -6.31 -14.39
CA PHE A 240 -7.19 -7.49 -14.39
C PHE A 240 -8.48 -7.37 -13.58
N ILE A 241 -8.59 -6.33 -12.75
CA ILE A 241 -9.74 -6.09 -11.89
C ILE A 241 -10.68 -5.04 -12.51
N SER A 242 -11.99 -5.26 -12.34
CA SER A 242 -13.05 -4.35 -12.77
C SER A 242 -13.12 -3.10 -11.90
N THR A 243 -13.64 -1.99 -12.43
CA THR A 243 -13.91 -0.79 -11.65
C THR A 243 -15.00 -1.08 -10.61
N LEU A 244 -14.78 -0.68 -9.35
CA LEU A 244 -15.76 -0.90 -8.29
C LEU A 244 -17.00 -0.01 -8.53
N SER A 245 -18.13 -0.59 -8.90
CA SER A 245 -19.39 0.13 -9.17
C SER A 245 -20.04 0.64 -7.87
N PRO A 246 -20.62 1.85 -7.80
CA PRO A 246 -21.26 2.40 -6.59
C PRO A 246 -22.23 1.46 -5.86
N ASN A 247 -22.90 0.57 -6.60
CA ASN A 247 -23.88 -0.37 -6.04
C ASN A 247 -23.24 -1.58 -5.32
N ASP A 248 -21.95 -1.83 -5.55
CA ASP A 248 -21.20 -2.94 -4.97
C ASP A 248 -20.28 -2.51 -3.80
N ALA A 249 -20.30 -1.23 -3.41
CA ALA A 249 -19.45 -0.74 -2.33
C ALA A 249 -19.95 -1.21 -0.96
N GLY A 250 -19.09 -1.95 -0.26
CA GLY A 250 -19.23 -2.22 1.16
C GLY A 250 -19.07 -0.98 2.04
N PRO A 251 -19.40 -1.09 3.34
CA PRO A 251 -19.39 0.02 4.29
C PRO A 251 -17.99 0.60 4.61
N ILE A 252 -16.89 -0.03 4.19
CA ILE A 252 -15.52 0.53 4.33
C ILE A 252 -15.26 1.56 3.23
N ALA A 253 -15.79 1.35 2.02
CA ALA A 253 -15.72 2.32 0.91
C ALA A 253 -16.77 3.43 1.02
N THR A 254 -17.96 3.13 1.55
CA THR A 254 -19.08 4.10 1.59
C THR A 254 -18.92 5.11 2.72
N ARG A 255 -18.55 6.35 2.40
CA ARG A 255 -18.62 7.46 3.36
C ARG A 255 -20.08 7.70 3.75
N GLN A 256 -20.47 7.33 4.96
CA GLN A 256 -21.80 7.60 5.56
C GLN A 256 -22.24 9.08 5.42
N TRP A 257 -21.30 10.03 5.33
CA TRP A 257 -21.62 11.45 5.15
C TRP A 257 -22.31 11.78 3.81
N LYS A 258 -22.03 11.03 2.73
CA LYS A 258 -22.68 11.26 1.43
C LYS A 258 -24.10 10.67 1.38
N ALA A 259 -24.33 9.56 2.08
CA ALA A 259 -25.67 8.96 2.22
C ALA A 259 -26.65 9.86 3.00
N LYS A 260 -26.13 10.74 3.88
CA LYS A 260 -26.97 11.71 4.61
C LYS A 260 -27.48 12.86 3.73
N ASN A 261 -26.86 13.08 2.57
CA ASN A 261 -27.16 14.23 1.68
C ASN A 261 -27.85 13.81 0.37
N ASP A 262 -28.20 12.54 0.19
CA ASP A 262 -28.84 12.03 -1.03
C ASP A 262 -30.31 11.65 -0.74
N PRO A 263 -31.29 12.57 -0.95
CA PRO A 263 -32.70 12.33 -0.62
C PRO A 263 -33.34 11.17 -1.42
N LYS A 264 -32.63 10.59 -2.39
CA LYS A 264 -33.12 9.48 -3.22
C LYS A 264 -32.98 8.09 -2.58
N GLN A 265 -32.27 7.95 -1.46
CA GLN A 265 -32.06 6.64 -0.80
C GLN A 265 -33.04 6.32 0.34
N GLN A 266 -34.03 7.19 0.62
CA GLN A 266 -35.00 6.99 1.71
C GLN A 266 -36.34 6.34 1.30
N GLN A 267 -36.51 5.88 0.07
CA GLN A 267 -37.71 5.09 -0.28
C GLN A 267 -37.45 3.61 -0.05
N PRO A 268 -38.13 2.96 0.94
CA PRO A 268 -38.16 1.51 0.98
C PRO A 268 -38.88 1.03 -0.28
N SER A 269 -38.23 0.12 -1.01
CA SER A 269 -38.78 -0.57 -2.17
C SER A 269 -40.10 -1.26 -1.82
N GLN A 270 -41.22 -0.59 -2.06
CA GLN A 270 -42.52 -1.23 -2.10
C GLN A 270 -42.55 -2.16 -3.31
N GLN A 271 -42.68 -3.47 -3.04
CA GLN A 271 -43.02 -4.47 -4.04
C GLN A 271 -44.33 -4.03 -4.74
N PRO A 272 -44.41 -4.04 -6.09
CA PRO A 272 -45.70 -3.91 -6.75
C PRO A 272 -46.48 -5.21 -6.52
N GLN A 273 -47.45 -5.19 -5.63
CA GLN A 273 -48.53 -6.17 -5.63
C GLN A 273 -49.30 -6.01 -6.95
N LEU A 274 -49.23 -7.02 -7.80
CA LEU A 274 -50.00 -7.14 -9.04
C LEU A 274 -51.49 -7.20 -8.71
N PHE A 275 -52.12 -6.03 -8.62
CA PHE A 275 -53.57 -5.84 -8.61
C PHE A 275 -54.04 -5.80 -10.06
N ASN A 276 -54.54 -6.92 -10.58
CA ASN A 276 -55.58 -7.00 -11.60
C ASN A 276 -55.76 -8.45 -12.03
N TYR A 277 -56.80 -9.12 -11.54
CA TYR A 277 -57.69 -9.95 -12.35
C TYR A 277 -59.02 -10.14 -11.59
N SER A 278 -60.12 -9.94 -12.34
CA SER A 278 -61.51 -10.30 -12.01
C SER A 278 -62.40 -9.27 -11.29
N TYR A 279 -62.63 -8.14 -11.98
CA TYR A 279 -63.89 -7.38 -11.91
C TYR A 279 -64.80 -7.68 -13.13
N GLU A 280 -64.88 -8.94 -13.57
CA GLU A 280 -65.75 -9.36 -14.67
C GLU A 280 -66.44 -10.70 -14.39
N GLN A 281 -67.22 -10.81 -13.31
CA GLN A 281 -68.31 -11.80 -13.21
C GLN A 281 -69.55 -11.30 -12.44
N ALA A 282 -69.71 -9.98 -12.25
CA ALA A 282 -70.97 -9.40 -11.79
C ALA A 282 -71.64 -8.67 -12.96
N GLY A 283 -72.23 -9.42 -13.89
CA GLY A 283 -72.94 -8.80 -15.01
C GLY A 283 -73.21 -9.65 -16.23
N ARG A 284 -73.68 -10.91 -16.10
CA ARG A 284 -74.58 -11.53 -17.08
C ARG A 284 -75.57 -12.45 -16.37
N ALA A 285 -76.80 -12.39 -16.90
CA ALA A 285 -78.03 -13.11 -16.59
C ALA A 285 -77.86 -14.60 -16.26
#